data_AF-A0A539E8B8-F1
#
_entry.id   AF-A0A539E8B8-F1
#
_cell.length_a   1.000
_cell.length_b   1.000
_cell.length_c   1.000
_cell.angle_alpha   90.00
_cell.angle_beta   90.00
_cell.angle_gamma   90.00
#
_symmetry.space_group_name_H-M   'P 1'
#
loop_
_entity.id
_entity.type
_entity.pdbx_description
1 polymer ?
#
loop_
_entity_poly.entity_id
_entity_poly.type
_entity_poly.pdbx_seq_one_letter_code
_entity_poly.pdbx_strand_id
1 'polypeptide(L)'
;MPASGPGQCVDGQISDSSQVVTTGSVRSGSGPNYFVFLLAAPERLNSMAGALLGITYDLGASNGINNNRGIDIYAWHLCATLEFGSPAPSWPAPGSGNLITWDAVNNCQTGQWAVAGYFYLTAFHPDRLSIIPRPADNRAVVASCNSLEANVPLANLGFAEFSIGGTRPGCNPLVGSCEGVVPVTPTTWSRLKSLVPGR
;
A
#
# COMPACT_ATOMS: atom_id res chain seq x y z
N MET A 1 2.93 1.40 -11.15
CA MET A 1 3.08 1.81 -12.57
C MET A 1 2.23 3.04 -12.79
N PRO A 2 2.72 4.12 -13.42
CA PRO A 2 1.84 5.23 -13.80
C PRO A 2 1.10 4.89 -15.10
N ALA A 3 -0.24 4.86 -15.07
CA ALA A 3 -1.09 4.79 -16.27
C ALA A 3 -1.93 6.07 -16.38
N SER A 4 -2.48 6.42 -17.54
CA SER A 4 -3.31 7.62 -17.74
C SER A 4 -4.60 7.27 -18.48
N GLY A 5 -5.75 7.27 -17.79
CA GLY A 5 -7.10 7.04 -18.38
C GLY A 5 -7.94 5.94 -17.73
N PRO A 6 -9.26 5.84 -17.97
CA PRO A 6 -10.22 4.97 -17.27
C PRO A 6 -10.09 3.44 -17.49
N GLY A 7 -8.98 2.96 -18.06
CA GLY A 7 -8.64 1.53 -18.20
C GLY A 7 -7.77 0.95 -17.07
N GLN A 8 -7.51 1.72 -16.01
CA GLN A 8 -6.38 1.48 -15.10
C GLN A 8 -6.43 0.16 -14.33
N CYS A 9 -7.62 -0.32 -13.96
CA CYS A 9 -7.74 -1.62 -13.30
C CYS A 9 -7.30 -2.78 -14.21
N VAL A 10 -7.47 -2.62 -15.54
CA VAL A 10 -7.00 -3.56 -16.57
C VAL A 10 -5.54 -3.28 -16.92
N ASP A 11 -5.11 -2.02 -16.95
CA ASP A 11 -3.69 -1.66 -17.17
C ASP A 11 -2.77 -2.08 -16.01
N GLY A 12 -3.33 -2.33 -14.83
CA GLY A 12 -2.64 -2.97 -13.70
C GLY A 12 -2.41 -4.47 -13.88
N GLN A 13 -2.88 -5.08 -14.97
CA GLN A 13 -2.56 -6.45 -15.36
C GLN A 13 -1.08 -6.51 -15.78
N ILE A 14 -0.22 -6.66 -14.77
CA ILE A 14 1.18 -6.99 -14.97
C ILE A 14 1.24 -8.36 -15.64
N SER A 15 2.16 -8.56 -16.58
CA SER A 15 2.44 -9.88 -17.18
C SER A 15 3.70 -10.52 -16.57
N ASP A 16 4.59 -9.69 -16.00
CA ASP A 16 5.83 -10.08 -15.35
C ASP A 16 6.05 -9.23 -14.10
N SER A 17 6.15 -9.89 -12.93
CA SER A 17 6.35 -9.24 -11.65
C SER A 17 7.64 -8.41 -11.57
N SER A 18 8.64 -8.69 -12.41
CA SER A 18 9.87 -7.91 -12.51
C SER A 18 9.63 -6.49 -13.02
N GLN A 19 8.51 -6.24 -13.71
CA GLN A 19 8.16 -4.94 -14.28
C GLN A 19 7.47 -4.02 -13.26
N VAL A 20 7.17 -4.49 -12.06
CA VAL A 20 6.55 -3.67 -11.02
C VAL A 20 7.52 -2.59 -10.56
N VAL A 21 7.28 -1.37 -11.03
CA VAL A 21 8.01 -0.18 -10.60
C VAL A 21 7.60 0.21 -9.18
N THR A 22 8.56 0.17 -8.25
CA THR A 22 8.38 0.54 -6.83
C THR A 22 9.12 1.81 -6.44
N THR A 23 9.64 2.57 -7.41
CA THR A 23 10.33 3.84 -7.18
C THR A 23 9.61 5.00 -7.83
N GLY A 24 9.67 6.18 -7.20
CA GLY A 24 9.16 7.43 -7.74
C GLY A 24 10.07 8.60 -7.38
N SER A 25 10.07 9.65 -8.20
CA SER A 25 10.76 10.89 -7.87
C SER A 25 9.86 11.80 -7.04
N VAL A 26 10.43 12.56 -6.12
CA VAL A 26 9.70 13.69 -5.52
C VAL A 26 9.40 14.74 -6.58
N ARG A 27 8.31 15.49 -6.37
CA ARG A 27 7.86 16.56 -7.23
C ARG A 27 8.91 17.67 -7.32
N SER A 28 9.32 18.00 -8.55
CA SER A 28 10.08 19.20 -8.87
C SER A 28 9.21 20.12 -9.76
N GLY A 29 8.91 21.34 -9.29
CA GLY A 29 8.02 22.26 -10.01
C GLY A 29 6.58 21.72 -10.16
N SER A 30 6.08 21.63 -11.39
CA SER A 30 4.79 21.01 -11.72
C SER A 30 4.85 19.48 -11.81
N GLY A 31 6.01 18.89 -11.50
CA GLY A 31 6.31 17.46 -11.60
C GLY A 31 5.38 16.53 -10.80
N PRO A 32 5.56 15.22 -10.98
CA PRO A 32 4.47 14.37 -11.42
C PRO A 32 3.49 13.95 -10.32
N ASN A 33 2.28 13.63 -10.76
CA ASN A 33 1.31 12.88 -9.99
C ASN A 33 1.40 11.41 -10.41
N TYR A 34 1.24 10.51 -9.46
CA TYR A 34 1.42 9.08 -9.64
C TYR A 34 0.10 8.33 -9.50
N PHE A 35 -0.02 7.27 -10.27
CA PHE A 35 -0.93 6.17 -9.98
C PHE A 35 -0.11 5.05 -9.33
N VAL A 36 -0.44 4.71 -8.09
CA VAL A 36 0.22 3.63 -7.35
C VAL A 36 -0.78 2.52 -7.11
N PHE A 37 -0.57 1.39 -7.77
CA PHE A 37 -1.45 0.24 -7.71
C PHE A 37 -1.22 -0.60 -6.46
N LEU A 38 -2.32 -1.01 -5.82
CA LEU A 38 -2.32 -2.00 -4.76
C LEU A 38 -2.55 -3.38 -5.38
N LEU A 39 -1.53 -4.23 -5.29
CA LEU A 39 -1.56 -5.59 -5.81
C LEU A 39 -1.66 -6.56 -4.65
N ALA A 40 -2.58 -7.51 -4.75
CA ALA A 40 -2.58 -8.71 -3.94
C ALA A 40 -1.96 -9.83 -4.76
N ALA A 41 -1.07 -10.62 -4.16
CA ALA A 41 -0.44 -11.76 -4.80
C ALA A 41 -0.50 -12.96 -3.85
N PRO A 42 -1.10 -14.08 -4.28
CA PRO A 42 -1.24 -15.23 -3.42
C PRO A 42 -0.08 -16.19 -3.65
N GLU A 43 1.02 -16.07 -2.92
CA GLU A 43 2.12 -17.04 -3.05
C GLU A 43 1.68 -18.50 -2.80
N ARG A 44 0.60 -18.68 -2.02
CA ARG A 44 0.09 -20.00 -1.61
C ARG A 44 -1.37 -20.27 -1.99
N LEU A 45 -2.06 -19.30 -2.59
CA LEU A 45 -3.44 -19.47 -3.02
C LEU A 45 -3.47 -19.40 -4.55
N ASN A 46 -4.25 -20.25 -5.21
CA ASN A 46 -4.36 -20.21 -6.67
C ASN A 46 -5.45 -19.22 -7.14
N SER A 47 -6.05 -18.51 -6.19
CA SER A 47 -7.10 -17.53 -6.44
C SER A 47 -7.22 -16.55 -5.27
N MET A 48 -7.87 -15.41 -5.51
CA MET A 48 -8.17 -14.41 -4.50
C MET A 48 -9.60 -13.91 -4.60
N ALA A 49 -10.22 -13.79 -3.44
CA ALA A 49 -11.50 -13.15 -3.21
C ALA A 49 -11.46 -12.11 -2.08
N GLY A 50 -10.34 -11.97 -1.37
CA GLY A 50 -10.21 -10.96 -0.33
C GLY A 50 -8.78 -10.58 -0.01
N ALA A 51 -8.62 -9.35 0.47
CA ALA A 51 -7.38 -8.81 1.02
C ALA A 51 -7.69 -7.91 2.22
N LEU A 52 -6.97 -8.09 3.31
CA LEU A 52 -7.06 -7.30 4.53
C LEU A 52 -5.68 -6.75 4.83
N LEU A 53 -5.55 -5.43 4.88
CA LEU A 53 -4.28 -4.74 5.05
C LEU A 53 -4.48 -3.30 5.51
N GLY A 54 -3.39 -2.62 5.81
CA GLY A 54 -3.36 -1.17 5.93
C GLY A 54 -2.23 -0.55 5.13
N ILE A 55 -2.19 0.78 5.19
CA ILE A 55 -1.12 1.57 4.57
C ILE A 55 -0.55 2.56 5.57
N THR A 56 0.70 2.93 5.36
CA THR A 56 1.33 4.05 6.05
C THR A 56 2.23 4.83 5.11
N TYR A 57 2.26 6.14 5.34
CA TYR A 57 3.11 7.15 4.72
C TYR A 57 3.18 8.34 5.68
N ASP A 58 4.02 9.34 5.42
CA ASP A 58 4.25 10.49 6.32
C ASP A 58 4.46 10.05 7.79
N LEU A 59 5.21 8.95 7.98
CA LEU A 59 5.49 8.34 9.28
C LEU A 59 4.24 7.95 10.11
N GLY A 60 3.12 7.70 9.44
CA GLY A 60 1.83 7.36 10.07
C GLY A 60 1.15 8.56 10.73
N ALA A 61 1.52 9.79 10.37
CA ALA A 61 0.89 10.99 10.91
C ALA A 61 -0.57 11.10 10.43
N SER A 62 -1.53 11.10 11.35
CA SER A 62 -2.96 11.14 11.00
C SER A 62 -3.39 12.43 10.28
N ASN A 63 -2.56 13.47 10.31
CA ASN A 63 -2.71 14.73 9.56
C ASN A 63 -1.82 14.79 8.30
N GLY A 64 -1.35 13.63 7.83
CA GLY A 64 -0.52 13.48 6.63
C GLY A 64 -1.28 13.55 5.31
N ILE A 65 -2.58 13.89 5.32
CA ILE A 65 -3.38 14.09 4.10
C ILE A 65 -3.45 15.59 3.77
N ASN A 66 -3.24 15.91 2.50
CA ASN A 66 -3.43 17.24 1.90
C ASN A 66 -2.61 18.33 2.61
N ASN A 67 -1.41 17.99 3.08
CA ASN A 67 -0.56 18.92 3.82
C ASN A 67 0.66 19.39 2.99
N ASN A 68 0.79 18.91 1.75
CA ASN A 68 1.90 19.14 0.83
C ASN A 68 3.29 18.78 1.41
N ARG A 69 3.34 17.77 2.29
CA ARG A 69 4.55 17.19 2.87
C ARG A 69 4.54 15.69 2.66
N GLY A 70 5.73 15.08 2.57
CA GLY A 70 5.85 13.65 2.28
C GLY A 70 5.04 13.26 1.05
N ILE A 71 4.19 12.24 1.20
CA ILE A 71 3.18 11.82 0.22
C ILE A 71 1.80 12.38 0.59
N ASP A 72 1.11 12.96 -0.39
CA ASP A 72 -0.32 13.27 -0.30
C ASP A 72 -1.10 12.36 -1.26
N ILE A 73 -2.04 11.59 -0.73
CA ILE A 73 -3.00 10.81 -1.52
C ILE A 73 -4.25 11.64 -1.76
N TYR A 74 -4.55 11.94 -3.02
CA TYR A 74 -5.71 12.74 -3.42
C TYR A 74 -6.94 11.91 -3.72
N ALA A 75 -6.76 10.67 -4.18
CA ALA A 75 -7.86 9.76 -4.44
C ALA A 75 -7.44 8.30 -4.27
N TRP A 76 -8.42 7.48 -3.88
CA TRP A 76 -8.37 6.04 -3.97
C TRP A 76 -9.44 5.58 -4.95
N HIS A 77 -9.09 4.62 -5.81
CA HIS A 77 -10.03 3.98 -6.73
C HIS A 77 -10.01 2.48 -6.49
N LEU A 78 -11.16 1.94 -6.12
CA LEU A 78 -11.35 0.50 -5.90
C LEU A 78 -11.55 -0.23 -7.24
N CYS A 79 -10.77 -1.29 -7.47
CA CYS A 79 -10.94 -2.19 -8.61
C CYS A 79 -11.63 -3.51 -8.24
N ALA A 80 -11.78 -3.80 -6.94
CA ALA A 80 -12.51 -4.96 -6.43
C ALA A 80 -14.03 -4.72 -6.38
N THR A 81 -14.78 -5.69 -5.85
CA THR A 81 -16.25 -5.61 -5.78
C THR A 81 -16.72 -4.73 -4.61
N LEU A 82 -16.13 -4.89 -3.43
CA LEU A 82 -16.48 -4.14 -2.22
C LEU A 82 -15.24 -3.82 -1.39
N GLU A 83 -15.37 -2.78 -0.56
CA GLU A 83 -14.38 -2.43 0.45
C GLU A 83 -15.02 -1.98 1.76
N PHE A 84 -14.27 -2.15 2.85
CA PHE A 84 -14.64 -1.75 4.20
C PHE A 84 -13.44 -1.05 4.86
N GLY A 85 -13.27 0.22 4.53
CA GLY A 85 -12.24 1.08 5.11
C GLY A 85 -12.43 1.23 6.62
N SER A 86 -11.31 1.32 7.35
CA SER A 86 -11.32 1.61 8.79
C SER A 86 -11.93 3.00 9.01
N PRO A 87 -12.76 3.19 10.05
CA PRO A 87 -13.41 4.48 10.28
C PRO A 87 -12.46 5.54 10.83
N ALA A 88 -11.38 5.14 11.52
CA ALA A 88 -10.38 6.04 12.09
C ALA A 88 -9.00 5.35 12.22
N PRO A 89 -7.92 5.90 11.62
CA PRO A 89 -7.96 6.90 10.55
C PRO A 89 -8.78 6.40 9.35
N SER A 90 -9.54 7.30 8.70
CA SER A 90 -10.39 6.94 7.55
C SER A 90 -9.52 6.53 6.35
N TRP A 91 -9.81 5.40 5.71
CA TRP A 91 -9.09 5.01 4.49
C TRP A 91 -9.19 6.09 3.39
N PRO A 92 -8.10 6.47 2.68
CA PRO A 92 -6.72 5.97 2.74
C PRO A 92 -5.74 6.87 3.53
N ALA A 93 -6.13 7.36 4.71
CA ALA A 93 -5.23 8.13 5.58
C ALA A 93 -3.98 7.34 6.02
N PRO A 94 -2.89 8.00 6.41
CA PRO A 94 -1.75 7.33 7.02
C PRO A 94 -2.18 6.49 8.22
N GLY A 95 -1.72 5.24 8.29
CA GLY A 95 -2.09 4.33 9.35
C GLY A 95 -3.56 3.91 9.31
N SER A 96 -4.25 4.05 8.17
CA SER A 96 -5.57 3.47 7.96
C SER A 96 -5.48 2.04 7.46
N GLY A 97 -6.59 1.32 7.53
CA GLY A 97 -6.73 -0.04 7.04
C GLY A 97 -7.97 -0.25 6.20
N ASN A 98 -7.99 -1.34 5.44
CA ASN A 98 -9.11 -1.71 4.58
C ASN A 98 -9.28 -3.23 4.54
N LEU A 99 -10.52 -3.67 4.34
CA LEU A 99 -10.86 -5.02 3.93
C LEU A 99 -11.48 -4.91 2.53
N ILE A 100 -10.79 -5.48 1.55
CA ILE A 100 -11.16 -5.43 0.14
C ILE A 100 -11.62 -6.83 -0.27
N THR A 101 -12.74 -6.93 -0.98
CA THR A 101 -13.29 -8.22 -1.40
C THR A 101 -13.72 -8.19 -2.85
N TRP A 102 -13.45 -9.30 -3.55
CA TRP A 102 -14.03 -9.59 -4.85
C TRP A 102 -15.15 -10.61 -4.66
N ASP A 103 -16.18 -10.53 -5.51
CA ASP A 103 -17.23 -11.56 -5.54
C ASP A 103 -16.61 -12.93 -5.87
N ALA A 104 -16.57 -13.82 -4.88
CA ALA A 104 -15.95 -15.14 -5.01
C ALA A 104 -16.64 -16.05 -6.05
N VAL A 105 -17.88 -15.75 -6.45
CA VAL A 105 -18.65 -16.53 -7.43
C VAL A 105 -18.49 -15.94 -8.82
N ASN A 106 -18.73 -14.63 -8.98
CA ASN A 106 -18.82 -14.00 -10.32
C ASN A 106 -17.57 -13.21 -10.73
N ASN A 107 -16.69 -12.87 -9.79
CA ASN A 107 -15.50 -12.03 -10.04
C ASN A 107 -14.28 -12.51 -9.23
N CYS A 108 -14.18 -13.82 -9.02
CA CYS A 108 -13.02 -14.45 -8.40
C CYS A 108 -11.77 -14.18 -9.23
N GLN A 109 -10.69 -13.76 -8.57
CA GLN A 109 -9.43 -13.49 -9.25
C GLN A 109 -8.61 -14.78 -9.31
N THR A 110 -8.34 -15.30 -10.50
CA THR A 110 -7.58 -16.56 -10.69
C THR A 110 -6.18 -16.35 -11.26
N GLY A 111 -5.78 -15.09 -11.46
CA GLY A 111 -4.43 -14.73 -11.90
C GLY A 111 -3.38 -14.85 -10.79
N GLN A 112 -2.11 -14.73 -11.16
CA GLN A 112 -0.98 -14.67 -10.21
C GLN A 112 -1.02 -13.44 -9.29
N TRP A 113 -1.78 -12.41 -9.67
CA TRP A 113 -2.03 -11.22 -8.88
C TRP A 113 -3.41 -10.68 -9.21
N ALA A 114 -3.96 -9.89 -8.29
CA ALA A 114 -5.16 -9.11 -8.48
C ALA A 114 -4.88 -7.66 -8.14
N VAL A 115 -5.42 -6.77 -8.97
CA VAL A 115 -5.39 -5.33 -8.72
C VAL A 115 -6.55 -5.01 -7.79
N ALA A 116 -6.25 -4.65 -6.55
CA ALA A 116 -7.26 -4.25 -5.56
C ALA A 116 -7.77 -2.83 -5.84
N GLY A 117 -6.90 -1.97 -6.36
CA GLY A 117 -7.19 -0.58 -6.65
C GLY A 117 -5.92 0.22 -6.89
N TYR A 118 -6.04 1.53 -6.95
CA TYR A 118 -4.90 2.43 -7.04
C TYR A 118 -5.11 3.74 -6.28
N PHE A 119 -4.00 4.30 -5.83
CA PHE A 119 -3.92 5.64 -5.25
C PHE A 119 -3.49 6.64 -6.32
N TYR A 120 -4.17 7.77 -6.40
CA TYR A 120 -3.68 8.95 -7.10
C TYR A 120 -3.02 9.88 -6.10
N LEU A 121 -1.72 10.12 -6.25
CA LEU A 121 -0.93 10.81 -5.23
C LEU A 121 0.19 11.68 -5.80
N THR A 122 0.77 12.52 -4.94
CA THR A 122 2.02 13.24 -5.21
C THR A 122 2.97 13.07 -4.03
N ALA A 123 4.27 12.91 -4.32
CA ALA A 123 5.32 12.96 -3.31
C ALA A 123 5.99 14.34 -3.34
N PHE A 124 5.74 15.18 -2.33
CA PHE A 124 6.38 16.49 -2.19
C PHE A 124 7.78 16.42 -1.58
N HIS A 125 8.01 15.42 -0.73
CA HIS A 125 9.29 15.17 -0.08
C HIS A 125 9.63 13.67 -0.12
N PRO A 126 10.90 13.29 0.13
CA PRO A 126 11.25 11.88 0.24
C PRO A 126 10.42 11.21 1.31
N ASP A 127 9.70 10.14 0.94
CA ASP A 127 8.76 9.44 1.80
C ASP A 127 8.44 8.07 1.19
N ARG A 128 7.74 7.24 1.93
CA ARG A 128 7.43 5.86 1.56
C ARG A 128 5.96 5.55 1.79
N LEU A 129 5.31 5.01 0.77
CA LEU A 129 4.01 4.36 0.91
C LEU A 129 4.22 2.87 1.14
N SER A 130 3.95 2.39 2.36
CA SER A 130 4.13 0.99 2.74
C SER A 130 2.81 0.29 3.01
N ILE A 131 2.74 -0.99 2.66
CA ILE A 131 1.69 -1.88 3.16
C ILE A 131 2.05 -2.28 4.59
N ILE A 132 1.07 -2.26 5.48
CA ILE A 132 1.19 -2.70 6.87
C ILE A 132 0.06 -3.67 7.20
N PRO A 133 0.15 -4.44 8.29
CA PRO A 133 -1.03 -5.08 8.86
C PRO A 133 -2.11 -4.02 9.15
N ARG A 134 -3.38 -4.39 8.95
CA ARG A 134 -4.51 -3.52 9.25
C ARG A 134 -4.46 -3.12 10.72
N PRO A 135 -4.42 -1.83 11.07
CA PRO A 135 -4.21 -1.41 12.46
C PRO A 135 -5.32 -1.83 13.44
N ALA A 136 -6.55 -2.04 12.95
CA ALA A 136 -7.69 -2.43 13.78
C ALA A 136 -7.52 -3.82 14.44
N ASP A 137 -6.85 -4.76 13.77
CA ASP A 137 -6.68 -6.14 14.24
C ASP A 137 -5.25 -6.67 14.09
N ASN A 138 -4.33 -5.83 13.61
CA ASN A 138 -2.92 -6.14 13.38
C ASN A 138 -2.69 -7.38 12.49
N ARG A 139 -3.55 -7.58 11.49
CA ARG A 139 -3.43 -8.69 10.53
C ARG A 139 -3.18 -8.17 9.12
N ALA A 140 -2.40 -8.92 8.35
CA ALA A 140 -2.38 -8.82 6.89
C ALA A 140 -2.81 -10.18 6.35
N VAL A 141 -3.85 -10.23 5.55
CA VAL A 141 -4.49 -11.49 5.13
C VAL A 141 -4.89 -11.41 3.67
N VAL A 142 -4.76 -12.52 2.96
CA VAL A 142 -5.43 -12.76 1.69
C VAL A 142 -6.37 -13.94 1.84
N ALA A 143 -7.50 -13.91 1.12
CA ALA A 143 -8.48 -14.99 1.10
C ALA A 143 -8.67 -15.48 -0.32
N SER A 144 -8.76 -16.80 -0.50
CA SER A 144 -9.06 -17.42 -1.80
C SER A 144 -10.55 -17.47 -2.08
N CYS A 145 -10.93 -17.83 -3.30
CA CYS A 145 -12.34 -17.94 -3.68
C CYS A 145 -13.07 -19.10 -3.01
N ASN A 146 -12.33 -20.06 -2.43
CA ASN A 146 -12.90 -21.14 -1.62
C ASN A 146 -12.94 -20.78 -0.13
N SER A 147 -12.84 -19.49 0.20
CA SER A 147 -12.82 -18.97 1.58
C SER A 147 -11.65 -19.47 2.44
N LEU A 148 -10.53 -19.85 1.81
CA LEU A 148 -9.30 -20.16 2.54
C LEU A 148 -8.52 -18.87 2.80
N GLU A 149 -8.34 -18.51 4.06
CA GLU A 149 -7.49 -17.40 4.48
C GLU A 149 -6.03 -17.82 4.64
N ALA A 150 -5.11 -16.93 4.24
CA ALA A 150 -3.69 -17.04 4.53
C ALA A 150 -3.18 -15.70 5.08
N ASN A 151 -2.49 -15.75 6.22
CA ASN A 151 -1.77 -14.59 6.74
C ASN A 151 -0.58 -14.26 5.83
N VAL A 152 -0.38 -12.98 5.56
CA VAL A 152 0.75 -12.47 4.81
C VAL A 152 1.86 -12.09 5.80
N PRO A 153 3.05 -12.72 5.74
CA PRO A 153 4.18 -12.33 6.58
C PRO A 153 4.59 -10.88 6.34
N LEU A 154 5.15 -10.21 7.37
CA LEU A 154 5.65 -8.83 7.24
C LEU A 154 6.72 -8.69 6.15
N ALA A 155 7.54 -9.73 5.97
CA ALA A 155 8.54 -9.82 4.91
C ALA A 155 7.95 -9.74 3.49
N ASN A 156 6.66 -10.04 3.33
CA ASN A 156 5.96 -10.06 2.05
C ASN A 156 5.06 -8.83 1.86
N LEU A 157 5.18 -7.81 2.72
CA LEU A 157 4.50 -6.53 2.56
C LEU A 157 5.39 -5.55 1.80
N GLY A 158 4.98 -5.23 0.57
CA GLY A 158 5.71 -4.32 -0.32
C GLY A 158 5.59 -2.85 0.07
N PHE A 159 6.42 -2.02 -0.57
CA PHE A 159 6.32 -0.56 -0.46
C PHE A 159 6.87 0.14 -1.70
N ALA A 160 6.35 1.34 -1.95
CA ALA A 160 6.88 2.27 -2.93
C ALA A 160 7.72 3.35 -2.23
N GLU A 161 8.92 3.61 -2.74
CA GLU A 161 9.84 4.61 -2.20
C GLU A 161 9.89 5.84 -3.13
N PHE A 162 9.69 7.01 -2.55
CA PHE A 162 9.80 8.29 -3.25
C PHE A 162 11.04 9.03 -2.77
N SER A 163 11.89 9.45 -3.70
CA SER A 163 13.17 10.09 -3.39
C SER A 163 13.58 11.12 -4.43
N ILE A 164 14.58 11.93 -4.14
CA ILE A 164 15.11 12.89 -5.13
C ILE A 164 15.63 12.12 -6.34
N GLY A 165 15.07 12.43 -7.51
CA GLY A 165 15.38 11.74 -8.77
C GLY A 165 14.92 10.29 -8.86
N GLY A 166 14.16 9.77 -7.88
CA GLY A 166 13.69 8.37 -7.89
C GLY A 166 14.80 7.33 -7.77
N THR A 167 15.88 7.68 -7.07
CA THR A 167 17.12 6.90 -7.02
C THR A 167 17.13 5.82 -5.93
N ARG A 168 16.28 5.93 -4.91
CA ARG A 168 16.17 4.92 -3.84
C ARG A 168 15.20 3.80 -4.24
N PRO A 169 15.60 2.53 -4.16
CA PRO A 169 14.73 1.41 -4.50
C PRO A 169 13.56 1.25 -3.50
N GLY A 170 12.39 0.90 -4.02
CA GLY A 170 11.28 0.37 -3.22
C GLY A 170 11.45 -1.14 -2.98
N CYS A 171 10.38 -1.81 -2.55
CA CYS A 171 10.38 -3.27 -2.46
C CYS A 171 9.14 -3.89 -3.09
N ASN A 172 9.39 -4.86 -3.97
CA ASN A 172 8.38 -5.72 -4.54
C ASN A 172 8.57 -7.15 -3.97
N PRO A 173 7.65 -7.65 -3.14
CA PRO A 173 7.79 -8.97 -2.50
C PRO A 173 7.83 -10.13 -3.50
N LEU A 174 7.35 -9.93 -4.74
CA LEU A 174 7.33 -10.96 -5.77
C LEU A 174 8.70 -11.29 -6.36
N VAL A 175 9.70 -10.42 -6.17
CA VAL A 175 11.07 -10.62 -6.68
C VAL A 175 12.09 -10.83 -5.56
N GLY A 176 11.67 -10.71 -4.29
CA GLY A 176 12.51 -10.91 -3.12
C GLY A 176 11.86 -10.42 -1.82
N SER A 177 12.38 -10.87 -0.68
CA SER A 177 11.89 -10.46 0.64
C SER A 177 12.07 -8.95 0.88
N CYS A 178 11.05 -8.32 1.47
CA CYS A 178 11.08 -6.93 1.93
C CYS A 178 11.55 -6.79 3.39
N GLU A 179 11.91 -7.89 4.05
CA GLU A 179 12.44 -7.89 5.41
C GLU A 179 13.78 -7.13 5.49
N GLY A 180 13.99 -6.36 6.56
CA GLY A 180 15.22 -5.61 6.79
C GLY A 180 15.31 -4.27 6.04
N VAL A 181 14.40 -3.98 5.10
CA VAL A 181 14.30 -2.64 4.48
C VAL A 181 13.43 -1.73 5.34
N VAL A 182 13.69 -1.66 6.64
CA VAL A 182 12.99 -0.73 7.54
C VAL A 182 13.67 0.63 7.41
N PRO A 183 12.95 1.72 7.07
CA PRO A 183 13.48 3.04 7.34
C PRO A 183 13.44 3.16 8.87
N VAL A 184 14.61 3.13 9.51
CA VAL A 184 14.72 3.53 10.90
C VAL A 184 14.19 4.95 10.99
N THR A 185 12.95 5.10 11.46
CA THR A 185 12.42 6.39 11.89
C THR A 185 13.39 6.96 12.91
N PRO A 186 13.92 8.19 12.73
CA PRO A 186 14.55 8.91 13.82
C PRO A 186 13.47 9.10 14.90
N THR A 187 13.51 8.28 15.93
CA THR A 187 12.66 8.47 17.09
C THR A 187 13.30 9.60 17.87
N THR A 188 12.75 10.81 17.79
CA THR A 188 13.17 11.87 18.70
C THR A 188 12.70 11.49 20.11
N TRP A 189 13.57 11.71 21.10
CA TRP A 189 13.34 11.37 22.52
C TRP A 189 12.01 11.89 23.11
N SER A 190 11.35 12.84 22.45
CA SER A 190 10.05 13.40 22.83
C SER A 190 8.89 12.39 22.76
N ARG A 191 8.89 11.42 21.83
CA ARG A 191 7.81 10.39 21.74
C ARG A 191 7.90 9.28 22.81
N LEU A 192 9.09 9.06 23.39
CA LEU A 192 9.30 8.06 24.46
C LEU A 192 8.93 8.61 25.84
N LYS A 193 9.01 9.93 26.05
CA LYS A 193 8.73 10.54 27.35
C LYS A 193 7.23 10.62 27.70
N SER A 194 6.32 10.48 26.74
CA SER A 194 4.87 10.41 27.03
C SER A 194 4.43 9.06 27.60
N LEU A 195 5.29 8.05 27.62
CA LEU A 195 4.98 6.69 28.11
C LEU A 195 5.59 6.37 29.48
N VAL A 196 6.35 7.29 30.09
CA VAL A 196 6.84 7.13 31.46
C VAL A 196 6.08 8.11 32.35
N PRO A 197 5.10 7.65 33.16
CA PRO A 197 4.54 8.48 34.21
C PRO A 197 5.68 8.88 35.15
N GLY A 198 5.91 10.19 35.30
CA GLY A 198 6.87 10.71 36.26
C GLY A 198 6.56 10.17 37.65
N ARG A 199 7.57 9.59 38.30
CA ARG A 199 7.58 9.41 39.76
C ARG A 199 8.15 10.65 40.40
#